data_AF-A0A965GPC6-F1
#
_entry.id   AF-A0A965GPC6-F1
#
_cell.length_a   1.000
_cell.length_b   1.000
_cell.length_c   1.000
_cell.angle_alpha   90.00
_cell.angle_beta   90.00
_cell.angle_gamma   90.00
#
_symmetry.space_group_name_H-M   'P 1'
#
loop_
_entity.id
_entity.type
_entity.pdbx_description
1 polymer ?
#
loop_
_entity_poly.entity_id
_entity_poly.type
_entity_poly.pdbx_seq_one_letter_code
_entity_poly.pdbx_strand_id
1 'polypeptide(L)'
;MDATLDLLGVFLLLAGFVIGLGAVTVIDLHGFLGRHSSYWTEATTRTHKVTKPLIWIGVALCVAGGAVLYRHESFSGIPRAHALMALGLVLNGLFLSFSVSPFLLRREAEGKAGTPLPDAWQRKIFVSFLVSDGLWWASLFLFAAYLTRA
;
A
#
# COMPACT_ATOMS: atom_id res chain seq x y z
N MET A 1 -8.66 -27.59 13.52
CA MET A 1 -8.62 -26.73 12.32
C MET A 1 -10.04 -26.50 11.87
N ASP A 2 -10.44 -25.24 11.80
CA ASP A 2 -11.70 -24.85 11.17
C ASP A 2 -11.36 -24.46 9.73
N ALA A 3 -11.55 -25.41 8.82
CA ALA A 3 -11.17 -25.27 7.41
C ALA A 3 -11.85 -24.09 6.73
N THR A 4 -13.04 -23.70 7.18
CA THR A 4 -13.78 -22.55 6.65
C THR A 4 -13.11 -21.24 7.07
N LEU A 5 -12.71 -21.12 8.33
CA LEU A 5 -11.99 -19.93 8.82
C LEU A 5 -10.59 -19.82 8.21
N ASP A 6 -9.90 -20.94 8.01
CA ASP A 6 -8.58 -20.95 7.36
C ASP A 6 -8.68 -20.49 5.91
N LEU A 7 -9.66 -21.01 5.16
CA LEU A 7 -9.97 -20.56 3.79
C LEU A 7 -10.33 -19.07 3.76
N LEU A 8 -11.17 -18.60 4.67
CA LEU A 8 -11.56 -17.20 4.77
C LEU A 8 -10.33 -16.30 5.02
N GLY A 9 -9.46 -16.68 5.96
CA GLY A 9 -8.24 -15.92 6.28
C GLY A 9 -7.30 -15.81 5.07
N VAL A 10 -7.06 -16.93 4.38
CA VAL A 10 -6.26 -16.97 3.14
C VAL A 10 -6.89 -16.11 2.05
N PHE A 11 -8.20 -16.24 1.84
CA PHE A 11 -8.92 -15.48 0.83
C PHE A 11 -8.84 -13.96 1.09
N LEU A 12 -9.06 -13.54 2.34
CA LEU A 12 -8.98 -12.13 2.72
C LEU A 12 -7.56 -11.56 2.53
N LEU A 13 -6.52 -12.32 2.89
CA LEU A 13 -5.12 -11.92 2.65
C LEU A 13 -4.83 -11.75 1.16
N LEU A 14 -5.20 -12.73 0.33
CA LEU A 14 -5.01 -12.67 -1.12
C LEU A 14 -5.77 -11.50 -1.74
N ALA A 15 -7.04 -11.31 -1.37
CA ALA A 15 -7.84 -10.17 -1.83
C ALA A 15 -7.20 -8.84 -1.42
N GLY A 16 -6.70 -8.76 -0.18
CA GLY A 16 -5.98 -7.59 0.32
C GLY A 16 -4.71 -7.29 -0.47
N PHE A 17 -3.92 -8.30 -0.83
CA PHE A 17 -2.76 -8.13 -1.70
C PHE A 17 -3.16 -7.70 -3.11
N VAL A 18 -4.13 -8.37 -3.74
CA VAL A 18 -4.58 -8.03 -5.11
C VAL A 18 -5.06 -6.58 -5.19
N ILE A 19 -5.85 -6.13 -4.21
CA ILE A 19 -6.39 -4.78 -4.19
C ILE A 19 -5.33 -3.75 -3.77
N GLY A 20 -4.64 -4.00 -2.65
CA GLY A 20 -3.72 -3.05 -2.02
C GLY A 20 -2.39 -2.94 -2.74
N LEU A 21 -1.65 -4.05 -2.86
CA LEU A 21 -0.36 -4.08 -3.57
C LEU A 21 -0.53 -3.73 -5.05
N GLY A 22 -1.63 -4.19 -5.68
CA GLY A 22 -1.96 -3.81 -7.05
C GLY A 22 -2.13 -2.29 -7.21
N ALA A 23 -2.88 -1.65 -6.30
CA ALA A 23 -3.06 -0.20 -6.30
C ALA A 23 -1.74 0.57 -6.05
N VAL A 24 -0.91 0.12 -5.10
CA VAL A 24 0.43 0.71 -4.85
C VAL A 24 1.31 0.63 -6.09
N THR A 25 1.41 -0.55 -6.71
CA THR A 25 2.25 -0.76 -7.89
C THR A 25 1.87 0.20 -9.02
N VAL A 26 0.56 0.38 -9.26
CA VAL A 26 0.06 1.29 -10.30
C VAL A 26 0.39 2.75 -9.98
N ILE A 27 0.11 3.22 -8.76
CA ILE A 27 0.33 4.64 -8.42
C ILE A 27 1.82 4.98 -8.35
N ASP A 28 2.66 4.06 -7.89
CA ASP A 28 4.10 4.27 -7.76
C ASP A 28 4.76 4.33 -9.14
N LEU A 29 4.33 3.49 -10.10
CA LEU A 29 4.77 3.58 -11.49
C LEU A 29 4.38 4.92 -12.13
N HIS A 30 3.14 5.38 -11.91
CA HIS A 30 2.69 6.69 -12.38
C HIS A 30 3.53 7.81 -11.77
N GLY A 31 3.74 7.77 -10.45
CA GLY A 31 4.50 8.78 -9.74
C GLY A 31 5.97 8.81 -10.13
N PHE A 32 6.57 7.65 -10.43
CA PHE A 32 7.93 7.57 -10.97
C PHE A 32 8.04 8.25 -12.34
N LEU A 33 7.13 7.94 -13.27
CA LEU A 33 7.07 8.57 -14.59
C LEU A 33 6.73 10.06 -14.50
N GLY A 34 5.92 10.46 -13.50
CA GLY A 34 5.51 11.84 -13.23
C GLY A 34 6.66 12.77 -12.88
N ARG A 35 7.78 12.27 -12.36
CA ARG A 35 8.92 13.10 -11.94
C ARG A 35 9.45 14.04 -13.02
N HIS A 36 9.35 13.63 -14.29
CA HIS A 36 9.90 14.35 -15.43
C HIS A 36 8.85 14.66 -16.51
N SER A 37 7.58 14.34 -16.29
CA SER A 37 6.54 14.49 -17.30
C SER A 37 5.27 15.11 -16.73
N SER A 38 4.78 16.14 -17.42
CA SER A 38 3.53 16.83 -17.07
C SER A 38 2.32 15.90 -17.19
N TYR A 39 2.25 15.16 -18.30
CA TYR A 39 1.21 14.16 -18.55
C TYR A 39 1.14 13.13 -17.41
N TRP A 40 2.28 12.54 -17.04
CA TRP A 40 2.31 11.53 -15.99
C TRP A 40 2.08 12.14 -14.59
N THR A 41 2.46 13.40 -14.35
CA THR A 41 2.14 14.10 -13.09
C THR A 41 0.64 14.28 -12.92
N GLU A 42 -0.05 14.72 -13.97
CA GLU A 42 -1.49 14.89 -13.96
C GLU A 42 -2.20 13.54 -13.80
N ALA A 43 -1.76 12.53 -14.56
CA ALA A 43 -2.27 11.16 -14.44
C ALA A 43 -2.11 10.63 -13.01
N THR A 44 -0.94 10.81 -12.39
CA THR A 44 -0.71 10.47 -10.97
C THR A 44 -1.69 11.18 -10.05
N THR A 45 -1.89 12.49 -10.25
CA THR A 45 -2.80 13.31 -9.45
C THR A 45 -4.26 12.88 -9.61
N ARG A 46 -4.65 12.29 -10.74
CA ARG A 46 -6.00 11.72 -10.88
C ARG A 46 -6.10 10.31 -10.28
N THR A 47 -5.13 9.46 -10.60
CA THR A 47 -5.07 8.07 -10.14
C THR A 47 -4.96 7.94 -8.62
N HIS A 48 -4.29 8.89 -7.93
CA HIS A 48 -4.15 8.82 -6.47
C HIS A 48 -5.51 8.87 -5.73
N LYS A 49 -6.53 9.51 -6.30
CA LYS A 49 -7.87 9.62 -5.69
C LYS A 49 -8.57 8.27 -5.60
N VAL A 50 -8.33 7.40 -6.58
CA VAL A 50 -8.91 6.05 -6.66
C VAL A 50 -8.01 5.04 -5.97
N THR A 51 -6.70 5.11 -6.16
CA THR A 51 -5.76 4.13 -5.56
C THR A 51 -5.67 4.28 -4.05
N LYS A 52 -5.72 5.49 -3.48
CA LYS A 52 -5.68 5.69 -2.01
C LYS A 52 -6.73 4.87 -1.24
N PRO A 53 -8.05 4.94 -1.53
CA PRO A 53 -9.03 4.10 -0.83
C PRO A 53 -8.82 2.61 -1.08
N LEU A 54 -8.39 2.20 -2.28
CA LEU A 54 -8.07 0.79 -2.57
C LEU A 54 -6.90 0.29 -1.72
N ILE A 55 -5.84 1.09 -1.53
CA ILE A 55 -4.72 0.75 -0.64
C ILE A 55 -5.22 0.53 0.78
N TRP A 56 -6.06 1.43 1.31
CA TRP A 56 -6.65 1.28 2.65
C TRP A 56 -7.53 0.04 2.78
N ILE A 57 -8.36 -0.26 1.78
CA ILE A 57 -9.15 -1.49 1.72
C ILE A 57 -8.23 -2.72 1.72
N GLY A 58 -7.16 -2.69 0.91
CA GLY A 58 -6.19 -3.77 0.84
C GLY A 58 -5.51 -4.04 2.19
N VAL A 59 -5.04 -2.98 2.87
CA VAL A 59 -4.45 -3.10 4.22
C VAL A 59 -5.47 -3.68 5.20
N ALA A 60 -6.70 -3.17 5.20
CA ALA A 60 -7.75 -3.66 6.11
C ALA A 60 -8.05 -5.15 5.89
N LEU A 61 -8.13 -5.59 4.62
CA LEU A 61 -8.32 -6.99 4.27
C LEU A 61 -7.13 -7.86 4.68
N CYS A 62 -5.89 -7.41 4.47
CA CYS A 62 -4.71 -8.15 4.93
C CYS A 62 -4.65 -8.27 6.45
N VAL A 63 -4.99 -7.21 7.20
CA VAL A 63 -5.03 -7.25 8.67
C VAL A 63 -6.12 -8.18 9.16
N ALA A 64 -7.34 -8.10 8.60
CA ALA A 64 -8.44 -8.99 8.96
C ALA A 64 -8.13 -10.45 8.61
N GLY A 65 -7.62 -10.69 7.39
CA GLY A 65 -7.23 -12.02 6.93
C GLY A 65 -6.10 -12.63 7.77
N GLY A 66 -5.09 -11.83 8.10
CA GLY A 66 -4.00 -12.24 9.01
C GLY A 66 -4.49 -12.55 10.41
N ALA A 67 -5.39 -11.73 10.98
CA ALA A 67 -5.97 -11.98 12.30
C ALA A 67 -6.78 -13.28 12.34
N VAL A 68 -7.51 -13.61 11.26
CA VAL A 68 -8.25 -14.87 11.13
C VAL A 68 -7.30 -16.05 10.90
N LEU A 69 -6.34 -15.93 10.00
CA LEU A 69 -5.43 -17.01 9.62
C LEU A 69 -4.48 -17.39 10.77
N TYR A 70 -3.92 -16.40 11.47
CA TYR A 70 -2.94 -16.61 12.54
C TYR A 70 -3.58 -16.75 13.93
N ARG A 71 -4.89 -16.96 14.03
CA ARG A 71 -5.65 -16.98 15.29
C ARG A 71 -5.17 -18.02 16.32
N HIS A 72 -4.53 -19.09 15.86
CA HIS A 72 -3.98 -20.16 16.70
C HIS A 72 -2.45 -20.11 16.79
N GLU A 73 -1.82 -19.17 16.09
CA GLU A 73 -0.37 -18.97 16.11
C GLU A 73 0.03 -18.06 17.26
N SER A 74 1.22 -18.29 17.81
CA SER A 74 1.82 -17.33 18.73
C SER A 74 2.15 -16.03 17.99
N PHE A 75 2.11 -14.87 18.68
CA PHE A 75 2.53 -13.59 18.11
C PHE A 75 4.06 -13.48 18.00
N SER A 76 4.65 -14.37 17.21
CA SER A 76 6.08 -14.50 16.95
C SER A 76 6.33 -14.85 15.48
N GLY A 77 7.56 -14.75 15.01
CA GLY A 77 7.89 -15.06 13.61
C GLY A 77 7.06 -14.25 12.59
N ILE A 78 6.37 -14.96 11.69
CA ILE A 78 5.62 -14.38 10.55
C ILE A 78 4.44 -13.51 11.01
N PRO A 79 3.52 -13.96 11.91
CA PRO A 79 2.44 -13.12 12.42
C PRO A 79 2.92 -11.76 12.96
N ARG A 80 4.02 -11.75 13.72
CA ARG A 80 4.61 -10.51 14.25
C ARG A 80 5.20 -9.64 13.14
N ALA A 81 5.91 -10.24 12.19
CA ALA A 81 6.48 -9.51 11.06
C ALA A 81 5.38 -8.84 10.22
N HIS A 82 4.29 -9.55 9.89
CA HIS A 82 3.15 -8.97 9.19
C HIS A 82 2.50 -7.83 9.95
N ALA A 83 2.33 -7.94 11.26
CA ALA A 83 1.78 -6.85 12.07
C ALA A 83 2.67 -5.60 12.04
N LEU A 84 4.00 -5.76 12.13
CA LEU A 84 4.94 -4.64 12.02
C LEU A 84 4.95 -4.03 10.62
N MET A 85 4.88 -4.85 9.57
CA MET A 85 4.77 -4.37 8.19
C MET A 85 3.47 -3.61 7.95
N ALA A 86 2.33 -4.13 8.44
CA ALA A 86 1.04 -3.46 8.38
C ALA A 86 1.09 -2.11 9.11
N LEU A 87 1.70 -2.05 10.30
CA LEU A 87 1.91 -0.78 11.01
C LEU A 87 2.75 0.21 10.18
N GLY A 88 3.85 -0.25 9.58
CA GLY A 88 4.67 0.56 8.68
C GLY A 88 3.88 1.12 7.49
N LEU A 89 3.07 0.27 6.84
CA LEU A 89 2.18 0.67 5.74
C LEU A 89 1.12 1.68 6.18
N VAL A 90 0.52 1.50 7.36
CA VAL A 90 -0.44 2.44 7.93
C VAL A 90 0.23 3.79 8.19
N LEU A 91 1.39 3.83 8.85
CA LEU A 91 2.10 5.07 9.12
C LEU A 91 2.50 5.81 7.83
N ASN A 92 2.98 5.07 6.83
CA ASN A 92 3.30 5.63 5.52
C ASN A 92 2.03 6.16 4.80
N GLY A 93 0.94 5.40 4.87
CA GLY A 93 -0.36 5.78 4.33
C GLY A 93 -0.94 7.03 4.99
N LEU A 94 -0.74 7.22 6.29
CA LEU A 94 -1.10 8.45 7.01
C LEU A 94 -0.28 9.64 6.50
N PHE A 95 1.04 9.50 6.34
CA PHE A 95 1.88 10.54 5.74
C PHE A 95 1.38 10.94 4.34
N LEU A 96 1.13 9.97 3.47
CA LEU A 96 0.62 10.22 2.13
C LEU A 96 -0.79 10.85 2.13
N SER A 97 -1.65 10.42 3.05
CA SER A 97 -3.05 10.88 3.12
C SER A 97 -3.17 12.29 3.71
N PHE A 98 -2.36 12.63 4.70
CA PHE A 98 -2.50 13.88 5.45
C PHE A 98 -1.44 14.94 5.11
N SER A 99 -0.32 14.56 4.47
CA SER A 99 0.70 15.52 4.03
C SER A 99 0.71 15.68 2.51
N VAL A 100 0.81 14.57 1.77
CA VAL A 100 0.95 14.61 0.31
C VAL A 100 -0.38 14.92 -0.37
N SER A 101 -1.47 14.24 0.00
CA SER A 101 -2.77 14.43 -0.67
C SER A 101 -3.28 15.89 -0.59
N PRO A 102 -3.24 16.57 0.58
CA PRO A 102 -3.67 17.97 0.63
C PRO A 102 -2.78 18.90 -0.21
N PHE A 103 -1.48 18.62 -0.28
CA PHE A 103 -0.55 19.38 -1.12
C PHE A 103 -0.89 19.22 -2.61
N LEU A 104 -1.15 18.00 -3.08
CA LEU A 104 -1.56 17.74 -4.46
C LEU A 104 -2.90 18.40 -4.80
N LEU A 105 -3.89 18.32 -3.91
CA LEU A 105 -5.21 18.94 -4.10
C LEU A 105 -5.12 20.47 -4.18
N ARG A 106 -4.28 21.12 -3.37
CA ARG A 106 -4.03 22.57 -3.48
C ARG A 106 -3.45 22.94 -4.85
N ARG A 107 -2.46 22.18 -5.32
CA ARG A 107 -1.88 22.42 -6.66
C ARG A 107 -2.89 22.20 -7.78
N GLU A 108 -3.76 21.20 -7.65
CA GLU A 108 -4.84 20.96 -8.60
C GLU A 108 -5.82 22.15 -8.64
N ALA A 109 -6.23 22.67 -7.47
CA ALA A 109 -7.08 23.86 -7.38
C ALA A 109 -6.43 25.13 -7.96
N GLU A 110 -5.09 25.22 -7.90
CA GLU A 110 -4.31 26.30 -8.52
C GLU A 110 -4.08 26.12 -10.04
N GLY A 111 -4.64 25.07 -10.66
CA GLY A 111 -4.43 24.75 -12.09
C GLY A 111 -3.02 24.21 -12.40
N LYS A 112 -2.26 23.79 -11.38
CA LYS A 112 -0.88 23.31 -11.47
C LYS A 112 -0.76 21.78 -11.45
N ALA A 113 -1.84 21.06 -11.74
CA ALA A 113 -1.88 19.59 -11.65
C ALA A 113 -0.87 18.88 -12.57
N GLY A 114 -0.60 19.43 -13.76
CA GLY A 114 0.40 18.88 -14.69
C GLY A 114 1.82 19.39 -14.45
N THR A 115 2.03 20.32 -13.52
CA THR A 115 3.40 20.81 -13.28
C THR A 115 4.16 19.83 -12.40
N PRO A 116 5.37 19.38 -12.79
CA PRO A 116 6.18 18.49 -11.96
C PRO A 116 6.33 19.02 -10.54
N LEU A 117 6.32 18.10 -9.57
CA LEU A 117 6.43 18.47 -8.16
C LEU A 117 7.82 19.05 -7.86
N PRO A 118 7.95 19.96 -6.87
CA PRO A 118 9.26 20.40 -6.39
C PRO A 118 10.11 19.21 -5.90
N ASP A 119 11.43 19.26 -6.11
CA ASP A 119 12.36 18.16 -5.81
C ASP A 119 12.26 17.63 -4.37
N ALA A 120 12.04 18.53 -3.42
CA ALA A 120 11.86 18.15 -2.01
C ALA A 120 10.64 17.24 -1.80
N TRP A 121 9.55 17.49 -2.53
CA TRP A 121 8.35 16.65 -2.49
C TRP A 121 8.53 15.37 -3.29
N GLN A 122 9.15 15.44 -4.48
CA GLN A 122 9.46 14.25 -5.27
C GLN A 122 10.28 13.25 -4.45
N ARG A 123 11.32 13.71 -3.75
CA ARG A 123 12.17 12.84 -2.91
C ARG A 123 11.38 12.19 -1.77
N LYS A 124 10.55 12.95 -1.05
CA LYS A 124 9.74 12.42 0.05
C LYS A 124 8.74 11.36 -0.44
N ILE A 125 8.05 11.65 -1.54
CA ILE A 125 7.08 10.76 -2.15
C ILE A 125 7.77 9.50 -2.67
N PHE A 126 8.91 9.64 -3.35
CA PHE A 126 9.68 8.51 -3.87
C PHE A 126 10.20 7.58 -2.76
N VAL A 127 10.70 8.14 -1.64
CA VAL A 127 11.09 7.33 -0.48
C VAL A 127 9.87 6.61 0.11
N SER A 128 8.73 7.29 0.21
CA SER A 128 7.48 6.69 0.67
C SER A 128 7.04 5.52 -0.23
N PHE A 129 7.18 5.64 -1.55
CA PHE A 129 6.88 4.59 -2.52
C PHE A 129 7.79 3.37 -2.33
N LEU A 130 9.11 3.56 -2.27
CA LEU A 130 10.05 2.45 -2.03
C LEU A 130 9.76 1.70 -0.72
N VAL A 131 9.38 2.42 0.33
CA VAL A 131 8.98 1.82 1.61
C VAL A 131 7.68 1.03 1.44
N SER A 132 6.66 1.59 0.79
CA SER A 132 5.39 0.88 0.54
C SER A 132 5.60 -0.39 -0.29
N ASP A 133 6.26 -0.28 -1.45
CA ASP A 133 6.52 -1.43 -2.33
C ASP A 133 7.32 -2.51 -1.60
N GLY A 134 8.39 -2.12 -0.90
CA GLY A 134 9.19 -3.05 -0.11
C GLY A 134 8.38 -3.79 0.95
N LEU A 135 7.54 -3.08 1.71
CA LEU A 135 6.70 -3.69 2.74
C LEU A 135 5.61 -4.59 2.17
N TRP A 136 4.94 -4.19 1.08
CA TRP A 136 3.90 -5.01 0.44
C TRP A 136 4.47 -6.29 -0.15
N TRP A 137 5.56 -6.21 -0.93
CA TRP A 137 6.18 -7.38 -1.53
C TRP A 137 6.83 -8.30 -0.50
N ALA A 138 7.48 -7.76 0.53
CA ALA A 138 8.01 -8.56 1.63
C ALA A 138 6.87 -9.28 2.39
N SER A 139 5.75 -8.60 2.63
CA SER A 139 4.58 -9.19 3.27
C SER A 139 3.99 -10.33 2.43
N LEU A 140 3.84 -10.13 1.11
CA LEU A 140 3.38 -11.19 0.20
C LEU A 140 4.35 -12.39 0.17
N PHE A 141 5.65 -12.14 0.13
CA PHE A 141 6.66 -13.20 0.18
C PHE A 141 6.61 -13.99 1.49
N LEU A 142 6.50 -13.32 2.64
CA LEU A 142 6.35 -13.98 3.93
C LEU A 142 5.05 -14.78 4.02
N PHE A 143 3.97 -14.29 3.42
CA PHE A 143 2.71 -15.03 3.33
C PHE A 143 2.87 -16.31 2.48
N ALA A 144 3.52 -16.23 1.32
CA ALA A 144 3.83 -17.40 0.51
C ALA A 144 4.73 -18.41 1.26
N ALA A 145 5.72 -17.91 2.01
CA ALA A 145 6.57 -18.74 2.85
C ALA A 145 5.80 -19.40 4.01
N TYR A 146 4.78 -18.73 4.55
CA TYR A 146 3.89 -19.32 5.55
C TYR A 146 3.09 -20.49 4.95
N LEU A 147 2.47 -20.30 3.78
CA LEU A 147 1.66 -21.33 3.13
C LEU A 147 2.44 -22.59 2.71
N THR A 148 3.75 -22.47 2.53
CA THR A 148 4.62 -23.62 2.17
C THR A 148 5.20 -24.34 3.39
N ARG A 149 5.09 -23.76 4.59
CA ARG A 149 5.55 -24.34 5.86
C ARG A 149 4.41 -24.88 6.72
N ALA A 150 3.18 -24.44 6.46
CA ALA A 150 1.96 -24.86 7.14
C ALA A 150 1.47 -26.23 6.67
#